data_AF-B5Y838-F1
#
_entry.id   AF-B5Y838-F1
#
_cell.length_a   1.000
_cell.length_b   1.000
_cell.length_c   1.000
_cell.angle_alpha   90.00
_cell.angle_beta   90.00
_cell.angle_gamma   90.00
#
_symmetry.space_group_name_H-M   'P 1'
#
loop_
_entity.id
_entity.type
_entity.pdbx_description
1 polymer ?
#
loop_
_entity_poly.entity_id
_entity_poly.type
_entity_poly.pdbx_seq_one_letter_code
_entity_poly.pdbx_strand_id
1 'polypeptide(L)'
;MQLTVTAQGTVAFRPDKFDLVSSEKLPKGPFLETARLAAFLAAKRDSFFGSRVFITHMEIKHHWGPSELSFTVRLVADGDDEKEIMRRAWFSAFVCCLTTYDMVKAVDPDAVIEDVGIVSINDEDLPEVDLSHADLSDFQDGYYCGFSPTLIVERGQIRSAFNAPWSNSNVRLRWLTAGKKFKGGFSGE
;
A
#
# COMPACT_ATOMS: atom_id res chain seq x y z
N MET A 1 -22.03 4.96 6.47
CA MET A 1 -21.67 3.58 6.92
C MET A 1 -20.27 3.62 7.47
N GLN A 2 -19.99 2.93 8.58
CA GLN A 2 -18.65 2.87 9.16
C GLN A 2 -17.90 1.64 8.66
N LEU A 3 -16.64 1.83 8.28
CA LEU A 3 -15.71 0.75 7.95
C LEU A 3 -14.38 0.93 8.69
N THR A 4 -13.80 -0.18 9.11
CA THR A 4 -12.38 -0.28 9.46
C THR A 4 -11.65 -0.89 8.27
N VAL A 5 -10.59 -0.25 7.78
CA VAL A 5 -9.75 -0.78 6.71
C VAL A 5 -8.31 -0.71 7.13
N THR A 6 -7.59 -1.83 7.03
CA THR A 6 -6.15 -1.89 7.27
C THR A 6 -5.43 -2.07 5.95
N ALA A 7 -4.46 -1.20 5.68
CA ALA A 7 -3.56 -1.29 4.53
C ALA A 7 -2.12 -1.46 5.00
N GLN A 8 -1.29 -2.09 4.18
CA GLN A 8 0.13 -2.28 4.40
C GLN A 8 0.91 -1.74 3.20
N GLY A 9 2.18 -1.41 3.42
CA GLY A 9 3.18 -1.21 2.37
C GLY A 9 4.59 -1.39 2.92
N THR A 10 5.50 -1.90 2.11
CA THR A 10 6.87 -2.23 2.50
C THR A 10 7.88 -1.49 1.66
N VAL A 11 8.98 -1.09 2.28
CA VAL A 11 10.17 -0.55 1.59
C VAL A 11 11.34 -1.47 1.89
N ALA A 12 11.79 -2.20 0.88
CA ALA A 12 12.99 -3.01 0.93
C ALA A 12 14.22 -2.16 0.60
N PHE A 13 15.30 -2.40 1.35
CA PHE A 13 16.57 -1.72 1.22
C PHE A 13 17.65 -2.73 0.85
N ARG A 14 18.77 -2.22 0.34
CA ARG A 14 19.97 -3.04 0.22
C ARG A 14 20.48 -3.43 1.61
N PRO A 15 20.89 -4.69 1.82
CA PRO A 15 21.42 -5.14 3.11
C PRO A 15 22.61 -4.31 3.61
N ASP A 16 23.48 -3.84 2.70
CA ASP A 16 24.63 -3.00 3.05
C ASP A 16 24.26 -1.56 3.48
N LYS A 17 23.01 -1.16 3.26
CA LYS A 17 22.49 0.17 3.64
C LYS A 17 21.56 0.12 4.84
N PHE A 18 21.08 -1.06 5.21
CA PHE A 18 20.06 -1.24 6.23
C PHE A 18 20.46 -0.63 7.57
N ASP A 19 21.69 -0.84 8.05
CA ASP A 19 22.15 -0.30 9.33
C ASP A 19 22.12 1.24 9.35
N LEU A 20 22.46 1.87 8.22
CA LEU A 20 22.44 3.32 8.10
C LEU A 20 20.99 3.83 8.08
N VAL A 21 20.10 3.16 7.37
CA VAL A 21 18.68 3.55 7.26
C VAL A 21 17.94 3.33 8.58
N SER A 22 18.10 2.16 9.20
CA SER A 22 17.48 1.80 10.48
C SER A 22 18.04 2.58 11.68
N SER A 23 19.22 3.21 11.54
CA SER A 23 19.72 4.15 12.54
C SER A 23 18.94 5.47 12.61
N GLU A 24 18.08 5.75 11.62
CA GLU A 24 17.29 6.98 11.46
C GLU A 24 18.10 8.28 11.35
N LYS A 25 19.44 8.17 11.20
CA LYS A 25 20.36 9.31 11.07
C LYS A 25 20.62 9.65 9.61
N LEU A 26 19.56 9.97 8.87
CA LEU A 26 19.66 10.34 7.46
C LEU A 26 20.00 11.82 7.28
N PRO A 27 20.74 12.20 6.22
CA PRO A 27 21.07 13.61 5.93
C PRO A 27 19.84 14.52 5.77
N LYS A 28 18.70 13.94 5.37
CA LYS A 28 17.43 14.64 5.15
C LYS A 28 16.59 14.84 6.42
N GLY A 29 17.01 14.28 7.55
CA GLY A 29 16.29 14.39 8.84
C GLY A 29 15.38 13.18 9.16
N PRO A 30 14.46 13.34 10.13
CA PRO A 30 13.65 12.25 10.69
C PRO A 30 12.61 11.76 9.69
N PHE A 31 12.88 10.63 9.03
CA PHE A 31 12.05 10.18 7.91
C PHE A 31 10.78 9.44 8.34
N LEU A 32 10.78 8.72 9.47
CA LEU A 32 9.62 7.97 9.94
C LEU A 32 8.46 8.89 10.31
N GLU A 33 8.74 9.96 11.06
CA GLU A 33 7.78 10.99 11.45
C GLU A 33 7.24 11.71 10.21
N THR A 34 8.14 12.03 9.27
CA THR A 34 7.79 12.68 8.01
C THR A 34 6.86 11.78 7.16
N ALA A 35 7.16 10.49 7.06
CA ALA A 35 6.35 9.52 6.33
C ALA A 35 4.96 9.34 6.96
N ARG A 36 4.88 9.23 8.30
CA ARG A 36 3.60 9.15 9.02
C ARG A 36 2.77 10.41 8.80
N LEU A 37 3.37 11.59 8.94
CA LEU A 37 2.67 12.86 8.72
C LEU A 37 2.14 12.97 7.29
N ALA A 38 2.97 12.62 6.29
CA ALA A 38 2.57 12.62 4.88
C ALA A 38 1.37 11.70 4.63
N ALA A 39 1.34 10.51 5.24
CA ALA A 39 0.22 9.59 5.15
C ALA A 39 -1.08 10.16 5.77
N PHE A 40 -1.01 10.80 6.95
CA PHE A 40 -2.18 11.49 7.52
C PHE A 40 -2.71 12.62 6.63
N LEU A 41 -1.82 13.39 6.03
CA LEU A 41 -2.18 14.45 5.10
C LEU A 41 -2.82 13.88 3.82
N ALA A 42 -2.26 12.78 3.30
CA ALA A 42 -2.78 12.08 2.14
C ALA A 42 -4.21 11.54 2.37
N ALA A 43 -4.46 10.92 3.52
CA ALA A 43 -5.80 10.41 3.88
C ALA A 43 -6.87 11.50 3.87
N LYS A 44 -6.51 12.73 4.24
CA LYS A 44 -7.41 13.89 4.38
C LYS A 44 -7.44 14.79 3.14
N ARG A 45 -6.68 14.44 2.09
CA ARG A 45 -6.59 15.25 0.88
C ARG A 45 -7.74 14.93 -0.07
N ASP A 46 -8.88 15.58 0.16
CA ASP A 46 -10.12 15.33 -0.60
C ASP A 46 -9.98 15.53 -2.12
N SER A 47 -9.03 16.35 -2.59
CA SER A 47 -8.81 16.56 -4.03
C SER A 47 -8.39 15.31 -4.81
N PHE A 48 -7.99 14.22 -4.13
CA PHE A 48 -7.64 12.95 -4.76
C PHE A 48 -8.80 11.94 -4.81
N PHE A 49 -9.93 12.27 -4.19
CA PHE A 49 -11.03 11.36 -3.91
C PHE A 49 -12.35 11.86 -4.51
N GLY A 50 -13.23 10.93 -4.85
CA GLY A 50 -14.49 11.23 -5.56
C GLY A 50 -15.64 11.63 -4.65
N SER A 51 -15.57 11.26 -3.37
CA SER A 51 -16.63 11.53 -2.39
C SER A 51 -16.08 11.89 -1.02
N ARG A 52 -16.98 12.41 -0.16
CA ARG A 52 -16.64 12.78 1.22
C ARG A 52 -16.58 11.54 2.10
N VAL A 53 -15.51 11.44 2.88
CA VAL A 53 -15.29 10.41 3.89
C VAL A 53 -14.90 11.10 5.19
N PHE A 54 -15.57 10.75 6.28
CA PHE A 54 -15.30 11.26 7.62
C PHE A 54 -14.39 10.29 8.37
N ILE A 55 -13.11 10.60 8.43
CA ILE A 55 -12.13 9.78 9.17
C ILE A 55 -12.34 10.00 10.67
N THR A 56 -12.74 8.95 11.39
CA THR A 56 -12.95 8.97 12.84
C THR A 56 -11.69 8.58 13.59
N HIS A 57 -10.92 7.64 13.06
CA HIS A 57 -9.65 7.21 13.62
C HIS A 57 -8.68 6.80 12.52
N MET A 58 -7.40 7.08 12.73
CA MET A 58 -6.34 6.59 11.85
C MET A 58 -5.09 6.35 12.68
N GLU A 59 -4.52 5.16 12.55
CA GLU A 59 -3.30 4.73 13.22
C GLU A 59 -2.30 4.25 12.16
N ILE A 60 -1.02 4.59 12.33
CA ILE A 60 0.06 4.11 11.48
C ILE A 60 1.12 3.46 12.36
N LYS A 61 1.33 2.17 12.16
CA LYS A 61 2.39 1.39 12.79
C LYS A 61 3.48 1.11 11.75
N HIS A 62 4.68 0.82 12.24
CA HIS A 62 5.81 0.44 11.41
C HIS A 62 6.55 -0.72 12.06
N HIS A 63 7.20 -1.53 11.25
CA HIS A 63 7.97 -2.69 11.69
C HIS A 63 9.22 -2.83 10.82
N TRP A 64 10.37 -3.01 11.48
CA TRP A 64 11.64 -3.31 10.82
C TRP A 64 11.79 -4.81 10.64
N GLY A 65 11.89 -5.25 9.39
CA GLY A 65 12.27 -6.61 9.02
C GLY A 65 13.74 -6.69 8.56
N PRO A 66 14.20 -7.86 8.10
CA PRO A 66 15.55 -8.01 7.57
C PRO A 66 15.73 -7.22 6.28
N SER A 67 16.45 -6.09 6.33
CA SER A 67 16.64 -5.20 5.19
C SER A 67 15.36 -4.55 4.66
N GLU A 68 14.31 -4.41 5.47
CA GLU A 68 13.02 -3.85 5.03
C GLU A 68 12.31 -3.07 6.14
N LEU A 69 11.42 -2.16 5.74
CA LEU A 69 10.53 -1.40 6.62
C LEU A 69 9.09 -1.53 6.14
N SER A 70 8.24 -2.11 6.95
CA SER A 70 6.81 -2.25 6.68
C SER A 70 6.00 -1.21 7.45
N PHE A 71 5.01 -0.61 6.81
CA PHE A 71 4.03 0.28 7.41
C PHE A 71 2.65 -0.35 7.37
N THR A 72 1.91 -0.27 8.48
CA THR A 72 0.52 -0.69 8.58
C THR A 72 -0.34 0.51 8.93
N VAL A 73 -1.28 0.85 8.06
CA VAL A 73 -2.23 1.94 8.23
C VAL A 73 -3.60 1.35 8.54
N ARG A 74 -4.09 1.58 9.76
CA ARG A 74 -5.47 1.24 10.15
C ARG A 74 -6.33 2.49 10.12
N LEU A 75 -7.34 2.51 9.26
CA LEU A 75 -8.27 3.62 9.06
C LEU A 75 -9.67 3.21 9.50
N VAL A 76 -10.30 3.99 10.37
CA VAL A 76 -11.73 3.90 10.68
C VAL A 76 -12.39 5.16 10.15
N ALA A 77 -13.41 4.98 9.30
CA ALA A 77 -14.09 6.10 8.69
C ALA A 77 -15.55 5.82 8.38
N ASP A 78 -16.32 6.89 8.34
CA ASP A 78 -17.71 6.91 7.91
C ASP A 78 -17.82 7.51 6.51
N GLY A 79 -18.51 6.82 5.61
CA GLY A 79 -18.71 7.27 4.24
C GLY A 79 -19.92 6.64 3.57
N ASP A 80 -20.28 7.20 2.43
CA ASP A 80 -21.35 6.70 1.56
C ASP A 80 -20.84 5.64 0.57
N ASP A 81 -19.53 5.60 0.32
CA ASP A 81 -18.87 4.65 -0.59
C ASP A 81 -17.69 3.94 0.11
N GLU A 82 -17.79 2.60 0.21
CA GLU A 82 -16.75 1.74 0.79
C GLU A 82 -15.43 1.85 0.03
N LYS A 83 -15.49 1.99 -1.31
CA LYS A 83 -14.31 2.05 -2.17
C LYS A 83 -13.48 3.28 -1.85
N GLU A 84 -14.11 4.40 -1.50
CA GLU A 84 -13.41 5.63 -1.17
C GLU A 84 -12.73 5.56 0.20
N ILE A 85 -13.31 4.83 1.17
CA ILE A 85 -12.63 4.52 2.44
C ILE A 85 -11.40 3.64 2.19
N MET A 86 -11.56 2.59 1.38
CA MET A 86 -10.47 1.67 1.02
C MET A 86 -9.33 2.37 0.28
N ARG A 87 -9.65 3.20 -0.72
CA ARG A 87 -8.66 3.99 -1.46
C ARG A 87 -7.89 4.93 -0.55
N ARG A 88 -8.53 5.55 0.45
CA ARG A 88 -7.84 6.41 1.43
C ARG A 88 -6.86 5.62 2.29
N ALA A 89 -7.23 4.44 2.78
CA ALA A 89 -6.34 3.58 3.56
C ALA A 89 -5.12 3.15 2.72
N TRP A 90 -5.36 2.61 1.52
CA TRP A 90 -4.30 2.18 0.59
C TRP A 90 -3.38 3.34 0.20
N PHE A 91 -3.95 4.49 -0.20
CA PHE A 91 -3.17 5.65 -0.62
C PHE A 91 -2.31 6.20 0.51
N SER A 92 -2.77 6.12 1.76
CA SER A 92 -1.99 6.51 2.93
C SER A 92 -0.77 5.61 3.15
N ALA A 93 -0.94 4.28 3.04
CA ALA A 93 0.18 3.33 3.12
C ALA A 93 1.19 3.56 1.98
N PHE A 94 0.67 3.79 0.78
CA PHE A 94 1.47 4.11 -0.40
C PHE A 94 2.29 5.40 -0.22
N VAL A 95 1.68 6.48 0.25
CA VAL A 95 2.37 7.75 0.51
C VAL A 95 3.41 7.61 1.62
N CYS A 96 3.16 6.76 2.62
CA CYS A 96 4.15 6.46 3.65
C CYS A 96 5.41 5.84 3.04
N CYS A 97 5.23 4.85 2.16
CA CYS A 97 6.35 4.21 1.43
C CYS A 97 7.04 5.20 0.49
N LEU A 98 6.30 6.00 -0.27
CA LEU A 98 6.85 6.97 -1.21
C LEU A 98 7.67 8.07 -0.51
N THR A 99 7.19 8.54 0.64
CA THR A 99 7.89 9.54 1.46
C THR A 99 9.15 8.93 2.05
N THR A 100 9.09 7.69 2.52
CA THR A 100 10.26 6.96 3.00
C THR A 100 11.32 6.83 1.91
N TYR A 101 10.90 6.44 0.70
CA TYR A 101 11.79 6.37 -0.47
C TYR A 101 12.43 7.74 -0.76
N ASP A 102 11.66 8.83 -0.77
CA ASP A 102 12.24 10.16 -1.01
C ASP A 102 13.32 10.52 0.02
N MET A 103 13.08 10.19 1.29
CA MET A 103 14.01 10.48 2.38
C MET A 103 15.25 9.59 2.36
N VAL A 104 15.14 8.35 1.84
CA VAL A 104 16.22 7.35 1.82
C VAL A 104 17.01 7.32 0.51
N LYS A 105 16.43 7.72 -0.63
CA LYS A 105 17.05 7.55 -1.98
C LYS A 105 18.44 8.18 -2.16
N ALA A 106 18.82 9.14 -1.30
CA ALA A 106 20.16 9.73 -1.31
C ALA A 106 21.23 8.76 -0.76
N VAL A 107 20.82 7.83 0.11
CA VAL A 107 21.66 6.81 0.75
C VAL A 107 21.50 5.46 0.05
N ASP A 108 20.28 5.09 -0.31
CA ASP A 108 19.95 3.88 -1.04
C ASP A 108 19.04 4.17 -2.25
N PRO A 109 19.61 4.47 -3.43
CA PRO A 109 18.82 4.74 -4.63
C PRO A 109 18.15 3.47 -5.21
N ASP A 110 18.65 2.29 -4.84
CA ASP A 110 18.13 0.99 -5.28
C ASP A 110 17.04 0.46 -4.33
N ALA A 111 16.63 1.23 -3.30
CA ALA A 111 15.50 0.86 -2.44
C ALA A 111 14.24 0.60 -3.27
N VAL A 112 13.41 -0.33 -2.80
CA VAL A 112 12.25 -0.83 -3.53
C VAL A 112 11.00 -0.67 -2.67
N ILE A 113 9.93 -0.12 -3.24
CA ILE A 113 8.60 -0.15 -2.63
C ILE A 113 7.89 -1.41 -3.10
N GLU A 114 7.32 -2.19 -2.19
CA GLU A 114 6.61 -3.43 -2.48
C GLU A 114 5.48 -3.70 -1.47
N ASP A 115 4.70 -4.75 -1.72
CA ASP A 115 3.63 -5.24 -0.83
C ASP A 115 2.65 -4.15 -0.34
N VAL A 116 2.30 -3.20 -1.22
CA VAL A 116 1.35 -2.12 -0.92
C VAL A 116 -0.09 -2.54 -1.23
N GLY A 117 -0.88 -2.83 -0.20
CA GLY A 117 -2.22 -3.40 -0.36
C GLY A 117 -3.13 -3.27 0.86
N ILE A 118 -4.38 -3.69 0.72
CA ILE A 118 -5.36 -3.76 1.82
C ILE A 118 -5.29 -5.14 2.44
N VAL A 119 -4.97 -5.25 3.72
CA VAL A 119 -4.77 -6.53 4.43
C VAL A 119 -5.99 -6.99 5.20
N SER A 120 -6.84 -6.07 5.67
CA SER A 120 -8.08 -6.44 6.37
C SER A 120 -9.19 -5.39 6.23
N ILE A 121 -10.44 -5.85 6.27
CA ILE A 121 -11.64 -5.00 6.26
C ILE A 121 -12.51 -5.44 7.43
N ASN A 122 -12.95 -4.48 8.26
CA ASN A 122 -13.67 -4.71 9.51
C ASN A 122 -12.95 -5.71 10.43
N ASP A 123 -11.62 -5.60 10.47
CA ASP A 123 -10.73 -6.51 11.20
C ASP A 123 -10.88 -8.00 10.76
N GLU A 124 -11.50 -8.26 9.60
CA GLU A 124 -11.48 -9.56 8.90
C GLU A 124 -10.32 -9.54 7.88
N ASP A 125 -9.34 -10.43 8.07
CA ASP A 125 -8.18 -10.53 7.18
C ASP A 125 -8.60 -10.98 5.77
N LEU A 126 -8.00 -10.31 4.78
CA LEU A 126 -8.16 -10.67 3.37
C LEU A 126 -7.23 -11.84 3.05
N PRO A 127 -7.66 -12.83 2.24
CA PRO A 127 -6.78 -13.93 1.89
C PRO A 127 -5.59 -13.42 1.09
N GLU A 128 -4.40 -13.89 1.44
CA GLU A 128 -3.21 -13.77 0.60
C GLU A 128 -3.32 -14.80 -0.53
N VAL A 129 -3.15 -14.35 -1.77
CA VAL A 129 -3.11 -15.25 -2.92
C VAL A 129 -1.77 -15.10 -3.62
N ASP A 130 -1.06 -16.22 -3.76
CA ASP A 130 0.14 -16.30 -4.59
C ASP A 130 -0.27 -16.25 -6.06
N LEU A 131 0.05 -15.14 -6.72
CA LEU A 131 -0.31 -14.93 -8.11
C LEU A 131 0.72 -15.42 -9.11
N SER A 132 1.83 -16.02 -8.68
CA SER A 132 2.82 -16.62 -9.60
C SER A 132 2.21 -17.68 -10.53
N HIS A 133 1.09 -18.26 -10.12
CA HIS A 133 0.34 -19.28 -10.85
C HIS A 133 -1.17 -19.01 -10.92
N ALA A 134 -1.62 -17.82 -10.53
CA ALA A 134 -3.05 -17.50 -10.58
C ALA A 134 -3.47 -17.19 -12.01
N ASP A 135 -4.48 -17.91 -12.50
CA ASP A 135 -5.15 -17.55 -13.74
C ASP A 135 -6.03 -16.32 -13.49
N LEU A 136 -5.54 -15.16 -13.89
CA LEU A 136 -6.24 -13.87 -13.77
C LEU A 136 -7.51 -13.79 -14.62
N SER A 137 -7.75 -14.76 -15.52
CA SER A 137 -8.97 -14.86 -16.30
C SER A 137 -10.09 -15.61 -15.58
N ASP A 138 -9.75 -16.36 -14.53
CA ASP A 138 -10.67 -17.26 -13.85
C ASP A 138 -11.20 -16.60 -12.56
N PHE A 139 -12.45 -16.16 -12.61
CA PHE A 139 -13.21 -15.64 -11.47
C PHE A 139 -13.59 -16.78 -10.50
N GLN A 140 -12.61 -17.39 -9.83
CA GLN A 140 -12.89 -18.47 -8.89
C GLN A 140 -13.35 -17.96 -7.50
N ASP A 141 -14.27 -18.70 -6.89
CA ASP A 141 -14.76 -18.56 -5.50
C ASP A 141 -15.53 -17.30 -5.08
N GLY A 142 -15.88 -16.42 -6.01
CA GLY A 142 -16.72 -15.24 -5.73
C GLY A 142 -16.02 -14.15 -4.92
N TYR A 143 -14.68 -14.17 -4.92
CA TYR A 143 -13.83 -13.06 -4.46
C TYR A 143 -13.53 -12.15 -5.64
N TYR A 144 -13.63 -10.84 -5.45
CA TYR A 144 -13.16 -9.89 -6.44
C TYR A 144 -11.66 -9.66 -6.22
N CYS A 145 -10.83 -9.86 -7.24
CA CYS A 145 -9.45 -9.38 -7.29
C CYS A 145 -9.47 -7.86 -7.52
N GLY A 146 -9.91 -7.11 -6.50
CA GLY A 146 -10.06 -5.66 -6.53
C GLY A 146 -8.85 -4.93 -5.99
N PHE A 147 -8.18 -4.17 -6.85
CA PHE A 147 -7.25 -3.05 -6.59
C PHE A 147 -6.33 -3.18 -5.38
N SER A 148 -5.17 -3.83 -5.57
CA SER A 148 -3.97 -3.58 -4.77
C SER A 148 -2.83 -3.20 -5.72
N PRO A 149 -2.68 -1.92 -6.11
CA PRO A 149 -1.55 -1.51 -6.94
C PRO A 149 -0.27 -1.66 -6.12
N THR A 150 0.41 -2.79 -6.24
CA THR A 150 1.80 -2.88 -5.81
C THR A 150 2.62 -2.08 -6.82
N LEU A 151 2.97 -0.85 -6.44
CA LEU A 151 3.86 0.00 -7.22
C LEU A 151 5.29 -0.36 -6.88
N ILE A 152 6.03 -0.92 -7.83
CA ILE A 152 7.46 -1.14 -7.67
C ILE A 152 8.21 0.04 -8.27
N VAL A 153 8.83 0.81 -7.38
CA VAL A 153 9.77 1.87 -7.72
C VAL A 153 11.17 1.34 -7.47
N GLU A 154 12.01 1.30 -8.49
CA GLU A 154 13.42 0.89 -8.40
C GLU A 154 14.25 1.91 -9.18
N ARG A 155 15.35 2.40 -8.58
CA ARG A 155 16.24 3.39 -9.22
C ARG A 155 15.53 4.66 -9.70
N GLY A 156 14.52 5.10 -8.96
CA GLY A 156 13.69 6.26 -9.31
C GLY A 156 12.80 6.05 -10.55
N GLN A 157 12.71 4.83 -11.07
CA GLN A 157 11.81 4.46 -12.15
C GLN A 157 10.70 3.56 -11.62
N ILE A 158 9.49 3.74 -12.14
CA ILE A 158 8.39 2.81 -11.90
C ILE A 158 8.64 1.58 -12.78
N ARG A 159 9.00 0.44 -12.18
CA ARG A 159 9.27 -0.82 -12.89
C ARG A 159 8.00 -1.59 -13.19
N SER A 160 7.03 -1.54 -12.28
CA SER A 160 5.69 -2.08 -12.49
C SER A 160 4.65 -1.16 -11.85
N ALA A 161 3.63 -0.83 -12.63
CA ALA A 161 2.44 -0.11 -12.21
C ALA A 161 1.26 -0.64 -13.03
N PHE A 162 0.83 -1.86 -12.77
CA PHE A 162 -0.01 -2.59 -13.71
C PHE A 162 -1.31 -2.98 -13.02
N ASN A 163 -2.46 -2.51 -13.49
CA ASN A 163 -3.17 -2.98 -14.70
C ASN A 163 -2.49 -2.81 -16.08
N ALA A 164 -1.58 -3.71 -16.49
CA ALA A 164 -1.29 -3.83 -17.94
C ALA A 164 -0.80 -5.25 -18.41
N PRO A 165 -1.12 -5.64 -19.64
CA PRO A 165 -0.69 -6.85 -20.33
C PRO A 165 0.79 -7.29 -20.37
N TRP A 166 1.69 -6.31 -20.44
CA TRP A 166 2.94 -6.41 -21.22
C TRP A 166 4.26 -6.12 -20.49
N SER A 167 4.30 -6.15 -19.15
CA SER A 167 5.53 -5.83 -18.40
C SER A 167 6.40 -7.07 -18.18
N ASN A 168 7.55 -7.13 -18.86
CA ASN A 168 8.61 -8.14 -18.66
C ASN A 168 9.46 -7.87 -17.40
N SER A 169 8.83 -7.51 -16.28
CA SER A 169 9.50 -7.16 -15.03
C SER A 169 9.49 -8.36 -14.06
N ASN A 170 10.65 -8.74 -13.49
CA ASN A 170 10.84 -9.79 -12.48
C ASN A 170 10.24 -9.44 -11.10
N VAL A 171 9.10 -8.76 -11.10
CA VAL A 171 8.44 -8.22 -9.92
C VAL A 171 7.58 -9.33 -9.30
N ARG A 172 7.80 -9.62 -8.01
CA ARG A 172 6.87 -10.43 -7.22
C ARG A 172 5.70 -9.54 -6.79
N LEU A 173 4.50 -9.85 -7.27
CA LEU A 173 3.27 -9.17 -6.88
C LEU A 173 2.57 -10.02 -5.80
N ARG A 174 2.33 -9.46 -4.62
CA ARG A 174 1.32 -9.99 -3.69
C ARG A 174 -0.01 -9.30 -3.94
N TRP A 175 -1.08 -10.08 -4.05
CA TRP A 175 -2.44 -9.56 -4.07
C TRP A 175 -3.20 -10.01 -2.83
N LEU A 176 -4.07 -9.12 -2.36
CA LEU A 176 -4.99 -9.40 -1.27
C LEU A 176 -6.39 -9.50 -1.88
N THR A 177 -7.02 -10.66 -1.73
CA THR A 177 -8.36 -10.93 -2.29
C THR A 177 -9.45 -10.21 -1.50
N ALA A 178 -10.44 -9.60 -2.16
CA ALA A 178 -11.59 -9.03 -1.45
C ALA A 178 -12.69 -10.09 -1.25
N GLY A 179 -13.13 -10.27 0.00
CA GLY A 179 -14.14 -11.26 0.41
C GLY A 179 -15.51 -11.14 -0.27
N LYS A 180 -16.35 -12.19 -0.18
CA LYS A 180 -17.74 -12.26 -0.69
C LYS A 180 -18.65 -11.08 -0.34
N LYS A 181 -18.33 -10.30 0.71
CA LYS A 181 -19.07 -9.09 1.11
C LYS A 181 -18.77 -7.87 0.23
N PHE A 182 -17.74 -7.92 -0.60
CA PHE A 182 -17.38 -6.86 -1.53
C PHE A 182 -18.40 -6.83 -2.69
N LYS A 183 -19.35 -5.89 -2.65
CA LYS A 183 -20.32 -5.66 -3.74
C LYS A 183 -19.73 -4.81 -4.89
N GLY A 184 -18.43 -4.54 -4.85
CA GLY A 184 -17.79 -3.48 -5.62
C GLY A 184 -17.04 -3.92 -6.88
N GLY A 185 -17.28 -5.12 -7.41
CA GLY A 185 -16.67 -5.57 -8.66
C GLY A 185 -16.80 -4.56 -9.80
N PHE A 186 -15.75 -4.41 -10.59
CA PHE A 186 -15.90 -3.85 -11.93
C PHE A 186 -16.55 -4.93 -12.79
N SER A 187 -17.84 -4.80 -13.09
CA SER A 187 -18.43 -5.48 -14.23
C SER A 187 -17.70 -4.98 -15.47
N GLY A 188 -17.04 -5.88 -16.19
CA GLY A 188 -16.47 -5.56 -17.49
C GLY A 188 -17.57 -5.19 -18.48
N GLU A 189 -17.58 -3.92 -18.87
CA GLU A 189 -17.96 -3.47 -20.21
C GLU A 189 -16.75 -2.80 -20.84
#